data_AF-A0A1C4DV32-F1
#
_entry.id   AF-A0A1C4DV32-F1
#
_cell.length_a   1.000
_cell.length_b   1.000
_cell.length_c   1.000
_cell.angle_alpha   90.00
_cell.angle_beta   90.00
_cell.angle_gamma   90.00
#
_symmetry.space_group_name_H-M   'P 1'
#
loop_
_entity.id
_entity.type
_entity.pdbx_description
1 polymer ?
#
loop_
_entity_poly.entity_id
_entity_poly.type
_entity_poly.pdbx_seq_one_letter_code
_entity_poly.pdbx_strand_id
1 'polypeptide(L)' 'MSGRVNKELLYQIEDCRRQMVELAKESSYADEKVVHLSTRLDNLLNQYQLVKQN' A
#
# COMPACT_ATOMS: atom_id res chain seq x y z
N MET A 1 -23.10 -4.18 0.35
CA MET A 1 -21.97 -4.62 -0.50
C MET A 1 -20.60 -4.06 -0.05
N SER A 2 -20.53 -3.14 0.93
CA SER A 2 -19.28 -2.46 1.34
C SER A 2 -18.21 -3.32 2.03
N GLY A 3 -18.56 -4.47 2.62
CA GLY A 3 -17.60 -5.28 3.38
C GLY A 3 -16.53 -6.00 2.53
N ARG A 4 -16.77 -6.22 1.23
CA ARG A 4 -15.80 -6.89 0.34
C ARG A 4 -14.72 -5.94 -0.18
N VAL A 5 -15.08 -4.69 -0.49
CA VAL A 5 -14.17 -3.65 -0.97
C VAL A 5 -13.09 -3.33 0.07
N ASN A 6 -13.47 -3.29 1.36
CA ASN A 6 -12.51 -3.07 2.44
C ASN A 6 -11.48 -4.20 2.59
N LYS A 7 -11.86 -5.46 2.37
CA LYS A 7 -10.92 -6.59 2.50
C LYS A 7 -9.89 -6.61 1.38
N GLU A 8 -10.32 -6.36 0.15
CA GLU A 8 -9.44 -6.31 -1.02
C GLU A 8 -8.43 -5.17 -0.90
N LEU A 9 -8.90 -4.00 -0.47
CA LEU A 9 -8.04 -2.83 -0.29
C LEU A 9 -7.03 -3.03 0.84
N LEU A 10 -7.43 -3.64 1.96
CA LEU A 10 -6.52 -4.02 3.04
C LEU A 10 -5.48 -5.05 2.59
N TYR A 11 -5.86 -6.01 1.74
CA TYR A 11 -4.92 -6.98 1.18
C TYR A 11 -3.86 -6.28 0.32
N GLN A 12 -4.28 -5.36 -0.56
CA GLN A 12 -3.37 -4.60 -1.42
C GLN A 12 -2.43 -3.68 -0.62
N ILE A 13 -2.93 -3.07 0.47
CA ILE A 13 -2.11 -2.26 1.39
C ILE A 13 -1.01 -3.12 2.02
N GLU A 14 -1.36 -4.28 2.60
CA GLU A 14 -0.39 -5.15 3.24
C GLU A 14 0.60 -5.76 2.23
N ASP A 15 0.13 -6.08 1.02
CA ASP A 15 1.01 -6.59 -0.03
C ASP A 15 2.02 -5.55 -0.51
N CYS A 16 1.56 -4.32 -0.77
CA CYS A 16 2.42 -3.21 -1.14
C CYS A 16 3.44 -2.88 -0.04
N ARG A 17 3.01 -2.94 1.23
CA ARG A 17 3.89 -2.75 2.39
C ARG A 17 4.97 -3.84 2.48
N ARG A 18 4.61 -5.11 2.26
CA ARG A 18 5.59 -6.23 2.24
C ARG A 18 6.63 -6.03 1.14
N GLN A 19 6.20 -5.77 -0.09
CA GLN A 19 7.11 -5.55 -1.22
C GLN A 19 8.06 -4.38 -0.97
N MET A 20 7.56 -3.27 -0.42
CA MET A 20 8.38 -2.10 -0.09
C MET A 20 9.46 -2.44 0.95
N VAL A 21 9.10 -3.20 2.00
CA VAL A 21 10.02 -3.60 3.06
C VAL A 21 11.04 -4.62 2.56
N GLU A 22 10.64 -5.60 1.78
CA GLU A 22 11.55 -6.59 1.18
C GLU A 22 12.55 -5.91 0.25
N LEU A 23 12.06 -5.06 -0.65
CA LEU A 23 12.92 -4.35 -1.58
C LEU A 23 13.87 -3.37 -0.88
N ALA A 24 13.40 -2.66 0.15
CA ALA A 24 14.24 -1.75 0.92
C ALA A 24 15.29 -2.49 1.78
N LYS A 25 15.06 -3.77 2.14
CA LYS A 25 16.06 -4.62 2.79
C LYS A 25 17.16 -5.06 1.83
N GLU A 26 16.80 -5.35 0.58
CA GLU A 26 17.74 -5.76 -0.46
C GLU A 26 18.49 -4.57 -1.10
N SER A 27 17.89 -3.38 -1.04
CA SER A 27 18.42 -2.15 -1.61
C SER A 27 18.51 -1.03 -0.55
N SER A 28 18.15 0.19 -0.93
CA SER A 28 18.04 1.35 -0.04
C SER A 28 16.62 1.90 -0.14
N TYR A 29 16.15 2.59 0.89
CA TYR A 29 14.87 3.30 0.84
C TYR A 29 14.81 4.42 -0.21
N ALA A 30 15.98 4.84 -0.73
CA ALA A 30 16.11 5.78 -1.83
C ALA A 30 16.12 5.12 -3.22
N ASP A 31 15.99 3.79 -3.31
CA ASP A 31 15.81 3.11 -4.58
C ASP A 31 14.50 3.58 -5.23
N GLU A 32 14.56 3.95 -6.51
CA GLU A 32 13.42 4.46 -7.27
C GLU A 32 12.21 3.53 -7.18
N LYS A 33 12.43 2.21 -7.13
CA LYS A 33 11.37 1.23 -6.98
C LYS A 33 10.73 1.27 -5.58
N VAL A 34 11.50 1.52 -4.52
CA VAL A 34 10.98 1.70 -3.17
C VAL A 34 10.15 2.99 -3.08
N VAL A 35 10.58 4.05 -3.75
CA VAL A 35 9.84 5.33 -3.84
C VAL A 35 8.52 5.16 -4.64
N HIS A 36 8.53 4.38 -5.71
CA HIS A 36 7.30 4.04 -6.43
C HIS A 36 6.34 3.21 -5.55
N LEU A 37 6.86 2.24 -4.81
CA LEU A 37 6.06 1.43 -3.88
C LEU A 37 5.49 2.26 -2.73
N SER A 38 6.23 3.23 -2.19
CA SER A 38 5.72 4.13 -1.15
C SER A 38 4.60 5.02 -1.67
N THR A 39 4.76 5.58 -2.88
CA THR A 39 3.71 6.39 -3.55
C THR A 39 2.45 5.56 -3.77
N ARG A 40 2.58 4.29 -4.16
CA ARG A 40 1.45 3.38 -4.33
C ARG A 40 0.77 3.06 -2.99
N LEU A 41 1.54 2.83 -1.94
CA LEU A 41 1.03 2.56 -0.60
C LEU A 41 0.20 3.74 -0.07
N ASP A 42 0.70 4.97 -0.22
CA ASP A 42 -0.02 6.19 0.18
C ASP A 42 -1.36 6.33 -0.55
N ASN A 43 -1.38 6.06 -1.86
CA ASN A 43 -2.63 6.09 -2.64
C ASN A 43 -3.65 5.05 -2.16
N LEU A 44 -3.21 3.84 -1.79
CA LEU A 44 -4.10 2.80 -1.26
C LEU A 44 -4.64 3.17 0.13
N LEU A 45 -3.79 3.75 0.99
CA LEU A 45 -4.20 4.24 2.31
C LEU A 45 -5.21 5.37 2.21
N ASN A 46 -5.01 6.31 1.28
CA ASN A 46 -5.96 7.39 1.00
C ASN A 46 -7.32 6.85 0.53
N GLN A 47 -7.32 5.89 -0.40
CA GLN A 47 -8.55 5.22 -0.83
C GLN A 47 -9.25 4.53 0.35
N TYR A 48 -8.50 3.85 1.21
CA TYR A 48 -9.07 3.16 2.36
C TYR A 48 -9.70 4.14 3.35
N GLN A 49 -9.04 5.27 3.57
CA GLN A 49 -9.57 6.33 4.42
C GLN A 49 -10.88 6.90 3.88
N LEU A 50 -10.98 7.13 2.56
CA LEU A 50 -12.21 7.59 1.91
C LEU A 50 -13.35 6.57 2.03
N VAL A 51 -13.05 5.28 1.86
CA VAL A 51 -14.06 4.21 1.99
C VAL A 51 -14.49 4.01 3.44
N LYS A 52 -13.58 4.22 4.41
CA LYS A 52 -13.88 4.12 5.85
C LYS A 52 -14.70 5.30 6.39
N GLN A 53 -14.59 6.48 5.77
CA GLN A 53 -15.30 7.69 6.18
C GLN A 53 -16.73 7.81 5.62
N ASN A 54 -17.14 6.93 4.71
CA ASN A 54 -18.51 6.78 4.20
C ASN A 54 -19.22 5.60 4.86
#